data_AF-A0A519GL20-F1
#
_entry.id   AF-A0A519GL20-F1
#
_cell.length_a   1.000
_cell.length_b   1.000
_cell.length_c   1.000
_cell.angle_alpha   90.00
_cell.angle_beta   90.00
_cell.angle_gamma   90.00
#
_symmetry.space_group_name_H-M   'P 1'
#
loop_
_entity.id
_entity.type
_entity.pdbx_description
1 polymer ?
#
loop_
_entity_poly.entity_id
_entity_poly.type
_entity_poly.pdbx_seq_one_letter_code
_entity_poly.pdbx_strand_id
1 'polypeptide(L)'
;GMVLMRELARTDVVRELTYTGRIFSGEEALRIGFATRLSADPLADALTMAHEIAGKNPHAIRAGKRLLNGALSDSAADVLMAESVEQKAIIGSPNQTEAVHATMEKRAPKFASVD
;
A
#
# COMPACT_ATOMS: atom_id res chain seq x y z
N GLY A 1 -4.25 -0.82 17.31
CA GLY A 1 -3.11 -1.25 18.15
C GLY A 1 -2.04 -0.18 18.12
N MET A 2 -1.26 -0.03 19.20
CA MET A 2 -0.37 1.11 19.41
C MET A 2 0.72 1.29 18.33
N VAL A 3 1.12 0.20 17.66
CA VAL A 3 2.12 0.23 16.59
C VAL A 3 1.61 0.96 15.35
N LEU A 4 0.37 0.70 14.93
CA LEU A 4 -0.19 1.20 13.68
C LEU A 4 -0.92 2.54 13.84
N MET A 5 -1.59 2.77 14.98
CA MET A 5 -2.46 3.94 15.15
C MET A 5 -1.71 5.28 15.00
N ARG A 6 -0.40 5.31 15.31
CA ARG A 6 0.45 6.49 15.14
C ARG A 6 0.67 6.89 13.67
N GLU A 7 0.46 5.97 12.74
CA GLU A 7 0.59 6.20 11.28
C GLU A 7 -0.75 6.52 10.64
N LEU A 8 -1.85 6.11 11.28
CA LEU A 8 -3.20 6.29 10.76
C LEU A 8 -3.75 7.68 11.10
N ALA A 9 -3.53 8.13 12.34
CA ALA A 9 -4.17 9.33 12.86
C ALA A 9 -3.20 10.16 13.69
N ARG A 10 -3.53 11.44 13.86
CA ARG A 10 -2.77 12.33 14.74
C ARG A 10 -2.75 11.80 16.18
N THR A 11 -1.63 11.99 16.86
CA THR A 11 -1.41 11.44 18.19
C THR A 11 -2.40 11.96 19.25
N ASP A 12 -2.91 13.18 19.11
CA ASP A 12 -3.94 13.73 20.00
C ASP A 12 -5.29 13.02 19.82
N VAL A 13 -5.71 12.79 18.56
CA VAL A 13 -6.95 12.04 18.25
C VAL A 13 -6.86 10.60 18.78
N VAL A 14 -5.74 9.92 18.56
CA VAL A 14 -5.53 8.56 19.07
C VAL A 14 -5.66 8.52 20.60
N ARG A 15 -5.10 9.49 21.32
CA ARG A 15 -5.21 9.59 22.78
C ARG A 15 -6.64 9.83 23.22
N GLU A 16 -7.33 10.81 22.61
CA GLU A 16 -8.73 11.10 22.90
C GLU A 16 -9.61 9.85 22.77
N LEU A 17 -9.54 9.15 21.63
CA LEU A 17 -10.33 7.95 21.38
C LEU A 17 -9.97 6.81 22.35
N THR A 18 -8.68 6.64 22.66
CA THR A 18 -8.21 5.60 23.59
C THR A 18 -8.70 5.84 25.01
N TYR A 19 -8.69 7.09 25.48
CA TYR A 19 -9.06 7.42 26.87
C TYR A 19 -10.57 7.49 27.06
N THR A 20 -11.29 8.00 26.07
CA THR A 20 -12.74 8.17 26.16
C THR A 20 -13.51 6.92 25.77
N GLY A 21 -12.93 6.06 24.92
CA GLY A 21 -13.63 4.91 24.36
C GLY A 21 -14.83 5.28 23.49
N ARG A 22 -14.95 6.55 23.06
CA ARG A 22 -16.13 7.00 22.30
C ARG A 22 -16.23 6.28 20.96
N ILE A 23 -17.46 5.99 20.56
CA ILE A 23 -17.78 5.44 19.25
C ILE A 23 -17.75 6.59 18.23
N PHE A 24 -17.29 6.29 17.01
CA PHE A 24 -17.27 7.22 15.88
C PHE A 24 -17.83 6.56 14.62
N SER A 25 -18.34 7.38 13.69
CA SER A 25 -18.93 6.90 12.43
C SER A 25 -17.87 6.59 11.38
N GLY A 26 -18.28 5.97 10.27
CA GLY A 26 -17.39 5.74 9.12
C GLY A 26 -16.88 7.05 8.50
N GLU A 27 -17.74 8.08 8.41
CA GLU A 27 -17.37 9.41 7.89
C GLU A 27 -16.31 10.08 8.77
N GLU A 28 -16.48 9.97 10.10
CA GLU A 28 -15.43 10.42 11.02
C GLU A 28 -14.16 9.61 10.82
N ALA A 29 -14.23 8.27 10.75
CA ALA A 29 -13.09 7.41 10.53
C ALA A 29 -12.24 7.82 9.31
N LEU A 30 -12.88 8.19 8.20
CA LEU A 30 -12.20 8.73 7.02
C LEU A 30 -11.49 10.06 7.33
N ARG A 31 -12.21 11.00 7.95
CA ARG A 31 -11.68 12.33 8.30
C ARG A 31 -10.49 12.27 9.25
N ILE A 32 -10.48 11.31 10.18
CA ILE A 32 -9.41 11.16 11.18
C ILE A 32 -8.31 10.17 10.77
N GLY A 33 -8.43 9.52 9.60
CA GLY A 33 -7.39 8.67 9.01
C GLY A 33 -7.44 7.18 9.37
N PHE A 34 -8.50 6.73 10.05
CA PHE A 34 -8.74 5.30 10.33
C PHE A 34 -9.36 4.54 9.15
N ALA A 35 -9.92 5.24 8.17
CA ALA A 35 -10.43 4.68 6.93
C ALA A 35 -9.90 5.44 5.72
N THR A 36 -9.78 4.77 4.57
CA THR A 36 -9.20 5.35 3.34
C THR A 36 -10.26 5.80 2.33
N ARG A 37 -11.47 5.23 2.38
CA ARG A 37 -12.57 5.53 1.46
C ARG A 37 -13.92 5.25 2.13
N LEU A 38 -14.92 6.09 1.84
CA LEU A 38 -16.32 5.80 2.10
C LEU A 38 -16.94 5.14 0.87
N SER A 39 -17.74 4.09 1.08
CA SER A 39 -18.42 3.39 0.00
C SER A 39 -19.79 2.88 0.46
N ALA A 40 -20.75 2.88 -0.45
CA ALA A 40 -22.05 2.25 -0.26
C ALA A 40 -21.97 0.71 -0.35
N ASP A 41 -20.98 0.18 -1.07
CA ASP A 41 -20.68 -1.26 -1.17
C ASP A 41 -19.18 -1.49 -0.97
N PRO A 42 -18.69 -1.44 0.30
CA PRO A 42 -17.26 -1.48 0.59
C PRO A 42 -16.60 -2.80 0.18
N LEU A 43 -17.34 -3.91 0.13
CA LEU A 43 -16.78 -5.19 -0.28
C LEU A 43 -16.52 -5.22 -1.79
N ALA A 44 -17.48 -4.78 -2.60
CA ALA A 44 -17.32 -4.72 -4.05
C ALA A 44 -16.19 -3.77 -4.47
N ASP A 45 -16.11 -2.60 -3.84
CA ASP A 45 -15.04 -1.63 -4.11
C ASP A 45 -13.67 -2.14 -3.67
N ALA A 46 -13.59 -2.82 -2.53
CA ALA A 46 -12.35 -3.42 -2.06
C ALA A 46 -11.87 -4.53 -3.00
N LEU A 47 -12.76 -5.37 -3.51
CA LEU A 47 -12.43 -6.41 -4.50
C LEU A 47 -12.01 -5.81 -5.84
N THR A 48 -12.66 -4.73 -6.28
CA THR A 48 -12.25 -3.99 -7.48
C THR A 48 -10.81 -3.50 -7.35
N MET A 49 -10.48 -2.83 -6.23
CA MET A 49 -9.11 -2.40 -5.94
C MET A 49 -8.13 -3.57 -5.84
N ALA A 50 -8.54 -4.68 -5.21
CA ALA A 50 -7.69 -5.87 -5.12
C ALA A 50 -7.38 -6.47 -6.51
N HIS A 51 -8.35 -6.52 -7.42
CA HIS A 51 -8.14 -6.96 -8.80
C HIS A 51 -7.22 -6.01 -9.57
N GLU A 52 -7.37 -4.69 -9.38
CA GLU A 52 -6.46 -3.70 -9.97
C GLU A 52 -5.00 -3.91 -9.51
N ILE A 53 -4.79 -4.16 -8.21
CA ILE A 53 -3.48 -4.44 -7.62
C ILE A 53 -2.93 -5.78 -8.14
N ALA A 54 -3.76 -6.83 -8.19
CA ALA A 54 -3.39 -8.14 -8.71
C ALA A 54 -3.00 -8.12 -10.19
N GLY A 55 -3.49 -7.14 -10.95
CA GLY A 55 -3.10 -6.88 -12.34
C GLY A 55 -1.78 -6.11 -12.52
N LYS A 56 -1.01 -5.84 -11.45
CA LYS A 56 0.29 -5.17 -11.50
C LYS A 56 1.45 -6.16 -11.37
N ASN A 57 2.67 -5.72 -11.73
CA ASN A 57 3.88 -6.52 -11.56
C ASN A 57 4.01 -6.96 -10.09
N PRO A 58 3.92 -8.27 -9.79
CA PRO A 58 3.79 -8.72 -8.41
C PRO A 58 5.09 -8.54 -7.61
N HIS A 59 6.27 -8.53 -8.26
CA HIS A 59 7.52 -8.15 -7.59
C HIS A 59 7.51 -6.69 -7.18
N ALA A 60 7.01 -5.79 -8.05
CA ALA A 60 6.93 -4.37 -7.76
C ALA A 60 5.96 -4.07 -6.60
N ILE A 61 4.79 -4.74 -6.56
CA ILE A 61 3.84 -4.59 -5.44
C ILE A 61 4.44 -5.10 -4.13
N ARG A 62 5.11 -6.26 -4.14
CA ARG A 62 5.78 -6.81 -2.95
C ARG A 62 6.91 -5.90 -2.47
N ALA A 63 7.73 -5.36 -3.38
CA ALA A 63 8.80 -4.43 -3.06
C ALA A 63 8.26 -3.12 -2.46
N GLY A 64 7.28 -2.50 -3.11
CA GLY A 64 6.64 -1.27 -2.59
C GLY A 64 6.07 -1.47 -1.18
N LYS A 65 5.43 -2.62 -0.92
CA LYS A 65 4.94 -2.96 0.42
C LYS A 65 6.06 -3.11 1.45
N ARG A 66 7.18 -3.75 1.10
CA ARG A 66 8.34 -3.86 2.02
C ARG A 66 8.96 -2.49 2.32
N LEU A 67 9.14 -1.65 1.30
CA LEU A 67 9.70 -0.31 1.46
C LEU A 67 8.83 0.58 2.34
N LEU A 68 7.51 0.60 2.11
CA LEU A 68 6.57 1.38 2.93
C LEU A 68 6.53 0.86 4.37
N ASN A 69 6.64 -0.44 4.59
CA ASN A 69 6.71 -1.00 5.94
C ASN A 69 8.02 -0.64 6.66
N GLY A 70 9.17 -0.68 5.97
CA GLY A 70 10.47 -0.32 6.55
C GLY A 70 10.63 1.17 6.82
N ALA A 71 10.02 2.03 5.98
CA ALA A 71 10.05 3.48 6.15
C ALA A 71 9.45 4.00 7.47
N LEU A 72 8.76 3.14 8.21
CA LEU A 72 8.15 3.43 9.51
C LEU A 72 9.14 3.33 10.68
N SER A 73 10.25 2.63 10.49
CA SER A 73 11.25 2.36 11.52
C SER A 73 12.66 2.82 11.16
N ASP A 74 12.96 2.88 9.86
CA ASP A 74 14.33 3.01 9.38
C ASP A 74 14.72 4.48 9.17
N SER A 75 16.03 4.74 9.11
CA SER A 75 16.51 6.09 8.79
C SER A 75 16.24 6.42 7.31
N ALA A 76 16.14 7.71 6.98
CA ALA A 76 15.95 8.13 5.59
C ALA A 76 17.05 7.59 4.65
N ALA A 77 18.30 7.50 5.14
CA ALA A 77 19.41 6.94 4.36
C ALA A 77 19.21 5.44 4.09
N ASP A 78 18.76 4.68 5.09
CA ASP A 78 18.51 3.24 4.95
C ASP A 78 17.34 2.97 4.01
N VAL A 79 16.26 3.77 4.10
CA VAL A 79 15.09 3.67 3.21
C VAL A 79 15.48 3.92 1.75
N LEU A 80 16.25 4.99 1.48
CA LEU A 80 16.71 5.30 0.12
C LEU A 80 17.65 4.23 -0.44
N MET A 81 18.48 3.62 0.42
CA MET A 81 19.32 2.49 0.03
C MET A 81 18.48 1.26 -0.29
N ALA A 82 17.51 0.93 0.56
CA ALA A 82 16.58 -0.18 0.34
C ALA A 82 15.79 0.00 -0.96
N GLU A 83 15.32 1.21 -1.23
CA GLU A 83 14.65 1.55 -2.50
C GLU A 83 15.56 1.27 -3.70
N SER A 84 16.83 1.70 -3.63
CA SER A 84 17.81 1.47 -4.70
C SER A 84 18.04 -0.03 -4.94
N VAL A 85 18.11 -0.84 -3.88
CA VAL A 85 18.27 -2.29 -3.96
C VAL A 85 17.06 -2.96 -4.62
N GLU A 86 15.84 -2.62 -4.17
CA GLU A 86 14.59 -3.15 -4.72
C GLU A 86 14.40 -2.76 -6.19
N GLN A 87 14.65 -1.50 -6.54
CA GLN A 87 14.58 -1.03 -7.92
C GLN A 87 15.58 -1.77 -8.82
N LYS A 88 16.83 -1.94 -8.37
CA LYS A 88 17.85 -2.68 -9.13
C LYS A 88 17.45 -4.14 -9.36
N ALA A 89 16.79 -4.79 -8.40
CA ALA A 89 16.30 -6.16 -8.56
C ALA A 89 15.15 -6.28 -9.57
N ILE A 90 14.33 -5.23 -9.70
CA ILE A 90 13.14 -5.23 -10.58
C ILE A 90 13.48 -4.79 -12.01
N ILE A 91 14.37 -3.80 -12.18
CA ILE A 91 14.71 -3.26 -13.50
C ILE A 91 15.26 -4.37 -14.40
N GLY A 92 14.67 -4.51 -15.59
CA GLY A 92 15.04 -5.52 -16.58
C GLY A 92 14.60 -6.95 -16.25
N SER A 93 13.97 -7.19 -15.09
CA SER A 93 13.39 -8.50 -14.76
C SER A 93 12.29 -8.89 -15.76
N PRO A 94 12.01 -10.20 -15.95
CA PRO A 94 11.00 -10.65 -16.90
C PRO A 94 9.62 -9.99 -16.71
N ASN A 95 9.16 -9.91 -15.45
CA ASN A 95 7.89 -9.28 -15.12
C ASN A 95 7.92 -7.75 -15.33
N GLN A 96 9.06 -7.08 -15.16
CA GLN A 96 9.16 -5.65 -15.44
C GLN A 96 9.20 -5.35 -16.93
N THR A 97 9.96 -6.14 -17.70
CA THR A 97 10.00 -6.06 -19.16
C THR A 97 8.59 -6.27 -19.73
N GLU A 98 7.88 -7.31 -19.28
CA GLU A 98 6.49 -7.55 -19.65
C GLU A 98 5.56 -6.39 -19.28
N ALA A 99 5.69 -5.80 -18.09
CA ALA A 99 4.88 -4.64 -17.70
C ALA A 99 5.05 -3.46 -18.68
N VAL A 100 6.30 -3.18 -19.09
CA VAL A 100 6.62 -2.13 -20.06
C VAL A 100 6.05 -2.46 -21.44
N HIS A 101 6.29 -3.67 -21.95
CA HIS A 101 5.78 -4.11 -23.25
C HIS A 101 4.25 -4.11 -23.32
N ALA A 102 3.57 -4.67 -22.32
CA ALA A 102 2.12 -4.69 -22.25
C ALA A 102 1.52 -3.28 -22.24
N THR A 103 2.17 -2.33 -21.56
CA THR A 103 1.76 -0.91 -21.56
C THR A 103 1.93 -0.28 -22.94
N MET A 104 3.08 -0.49 -23.58
CA MET A 104 3.36 0.02 -24.94
C MET A 104 2.38 -0.54 -25.97
N GLU A 105 2.03 -1.83 -25.84
CA GLU A 105 1.13 -2.56 -26.74
C GLU A 105 -0.36 -2.40 -26.36
N LYS A 106 -0.67 -1.66 -25.28
CA LYS A 106 -2.03 -1.44 -24.75
C LYS A 106 -2.80 -2.74 -24.51
N ARG A 107 -2.12 -3.77 -23.99
CA ARG A 107 -2.71 -5.07 -23.65
C ARG A 107 -2.57 -5.36 -22.16
N ALA A 108 -3.33 -6.33 -21.67
CA ALA A 108 -3.12 -6.84 -20.32
C ALA A 108 -1.75 -7.54 -20.22
N PRO A 109 -0.97 -7.27 -19.15
CA PRO A 109 0.29 -7.97 -18.90
C PRO A 109 0.04 -9.42 -18.46
N LYS A 110 0.99 -10.29 -18.78
CA LYS A 110 1.03 -11.71 -18.37
C LYS A 110 2.24 -11.95 -17.50
N PHE A 111 2.09 -11.70 -16.19
CA PHE A 111 3.18 -11.90 -15.24
C PHE A 111 3.40 -13.39 -14.93
N ALA A 112 4.67 -13.78 -14.82
CA ALA A 112 5.06 -15.07 -14.28
C ALA A 112 4.71 -15.16 -12.78
N SER A 113 4.41 -16.37 -12.31
CA SER A 113 4.16 -16.64 -10.90
C SER A 113 5.36 -16.24 -10.06
N VAL A 114 5.08 -15.79 -8.84
CA VAL A 114 6.12 -15.45 -7.87
C VAL A 114 6.19 -16.60 -6.88
N ASP A 115 7.19 -17.45 -7.05
CA ASP A 115 7.58 -18.41 -6.02
C ASP A 115 8.10 -17.68 -4.76
#